data_AF-A0A1X0RNE5-F1
#
_entry.id   AF-A0A1X0RNE5-F1
#
_cell.length_a   1.000
_cell.length_b   1.000
_cell.length_c   1.000
_cell.angle_alpha   90.00
_cell.angle_beta   90.00
_cell.angle_gamma   90.00
#
_symmetry.space_group_name_H-M   'P 1'
#
loop_
_entity.id
_entity.type
_entity.pdbx_description
1 polymer ?
#
loop_
_entity_poly.entity_id
_entity_poly.type
_entity_poly.pdbx_seq_one_letter_code
_entity_poly.pdbx_strand_id
1 'polypeptide(L)' 'LGYPLYSSRHQLDAHVATVKSNIIRHVHLSKDRLLTIQDTCLVANSLLLCQLWHPLCVISVPGQWLNDIQTVVRKFL' A
#
# COMPACT_ATOMS: atom_id res chain seq x y z
N LEU A 1 16.84 11.72 2.17
CA LEU A 1 16.91 11.05 0.85
C LEU A 1 17.80 9.83 0.96
N GLY A 2 17.29 8.75 1.56
CA GLY A 2 18.01 7.50 1.77
C GLY A 2 17.15 6.35 1.27
N TYR A 3 16.79 6.40 -0.01
CA TYR A 3 16.00 5.35 -0.63
C TYR A 3 16.93 4.29 -1.21
N PRO A 4 16.61 3.00 -1.04
CA PRO A 4 17.37 1.95 -1.68
C PRO A 4 17.25 2.12 -3.19
N LEU A 5 18.36 2.43 -3.85
CA LEU A 5 18.47 2.35 -5.30
C LEU A 5 18.29 0.87 -5.66
N TYR A 6 17.09 0.51 -6.11
CA TYR A 6 16.79 -0.86 -6.55
C TYR A 6 17.65 -1.17 -7.76
N SER A 7 18.80 -1.81 -7.51
CA SER A 7 19.77 -2.17 -8.55
C SER A 7 19.36 -3.46 -9.25
N SER A 8 18.38 -4.19 -8.69
CA SER A 8 17.86 -5.45 -9.22
C SER A 8 16.33 -5.53 -9.09
N ARG A 9 15.67 -6.20 -10.05
CA ARG A 9 14.21 -6.45 -10.03
C ARG A 9 13.76 -7.18 -8.77
N HIS A 10 14.58 -8.09 -8.24
CA HIS A 10 14.31 -8.80 -6.99
C HIS A 10 14.21 -7.90 -5.76
N GLN A 11 15.02 -6.84 -5.67
CA GLN A 11 14.93 -5.87 -4.56
C GLN A 11 13.64 -5.04 -4.66
N LEU A 12 13.23 -4.69 -5.88
CA LEU A 12 11.98 -4.00 -6.14
C LEU A 12 10.79 -4.89 -5.75
N ASP A 13 10.77 -6.15 -6.18
CA ASP A 13 9.72 -7.11 -5.81
C ASP A 13 9.64 -7.34 -4.31
N ALA A 14 10.78 -7.48 -3.62
CA ALA A 14 10.82 -7.63 -2.17
C ALA A 14 10.30 -6.38 -1.44
N HIS A 15 10.62 -5.18 -1.94
CA HIS A 15 10.10 -3.93 -1.37
C HIS A 15 8.59 -3.80 -1.58
N VAL A 16 8.14 -4.05 -2.80
CA VAL A 16 6.73 -4.04 -3.21
C VAL A 16 5.90 -5.07 -2.43
N ALA A 17 6.46 -6.25 -2.13
CA ALA A 17 5.86 -7.25 -1.24
C ALA A 17 5.80 -6.77 0.22
N THR A 18 6.85 -6.11 0.70
CA THR A 18 6.90 -5.55 2.06
C THR A 18 5.85 -4.44 2.24
N VAL A 19 5.71 -3.55 1.25
CA VAL A 19 4.67 -2.52 1.23
C VAL A 19 3.28 -3.17 1.25
N LYS A 20 3.04 -4.18 0.41
CA LYS A 20 1.77 -4.93 0.41
C LYS A 20 1.45 -5.54 1.78
N SER A 21 2.43 -6.15 2.44
CA SER A 21 2.26 -6.72 3.80
C SER A 21 1.93 -5.64 4.83
N ASN A 22 2.59 -4.48 4.77
CA ASN A 22 2.33 -3.36 5.66
C ASN A 22 0.91 -2.78 5.49
N ILE A 23 0.43 -2.69 4.24
CA ILE A 23 -0.95 -2.26 3.93
C ILE A 23 -1.95 -3.26 4.51
N ILE A 24 -1.77 -4.56 4.25
CA ILE A 24 -2.67 -5.61 4.76
C ILE A 24 -2.71 -5.60 6.28
N ARG A 25 -1.57 -5.45 6.95
CA ARG A 25 -1.49 -5.36 8.40
C ARG A 25 -2.25 -4.15 8.94
N HIS A 26 -2.10 -2.98 8.33
CA HIS A 26 -2.85 -1.79 8.74
C HIS A 26 -4.35 -1.96 8.52
N VAL A 27 -4.76 -2.48 7.36
CA VAL A 27 -6.15 -2.81 7.04
C VAL A 27 -6.76 -3.76 8.08
N HIS A 28 -6.02 -4.79 8.48
CA HIS A 28 -6.47 -5.74 9.50
C HIS A 28 -6.62 -5.06 10.87
N LEU A 29 -5.62 -4.27 11.29
CA LEU A 29 -5.66 -3.52 12.56
C LEU A 29 -6.77 -2.47 12.58
N SER A 30 -7.11 -1.88 11.44
CA SER A 30 -8.21 -0.92 11.31
C SER A 30 -9.58 -1.61 11.28
N LYS A 31 -9.70 -2.82 10.72
CA LYS A 31 -10.94 -3.59 10.75
C LYS A 31 -11.42 -3.92 12.16
N ASP A 32 -10.51 -4.19 13.09
CA ASP A 32 -10.84 -4.46 14.49
C ASP A 32 -11.41 -3.24 15.23
N ARG A 33 -11.29 -2.02 14.68
CA ARG A 33 -11.61 -0.78 15.41
C ARG A 33 -13.06 -0.29 15.29
N LEU A 34 -13.99 -1.03 14.67
CA LEU A 34 -15.40 -0.61 14.47
C LEU A 34 -15.50 0.83 13.94
N LEU A 35 -14.66 1.17 12.96
CA LEU A 35 -14.58 2.51 12.40
C LEU A 35 -15.85 2.82 11.58
N THR A 36 -16.28 4.09 11.60
CA THR A 36 -17.31 4.56 10.68
C THR A 36 -16.80 4.52 9.25
N ILE A 37 -17.71 4.51 8.27
CA ILE A 37 -17.35 4.53 6.84
C ILE A 37 -16.47 5.75 6.51
N GLN A 38 -16.73 6.90 7.15
CA GLN A 38 -15.93 8.11 6.97
C GLN A 38 -14.51 7.96 7.51
N ASP A 39 -14.35 7.42 8.72
CA ASP A 39 -13.03 7.19 9.30
C ASP A 39 -12.25 6.12 8.52
N THR A 40 -12.95 5.10 8.01
CA THR A 40 -12.39 4.07 7.13
C THR A 40 -11.87 4.67 5.83
N CYS A 41 -12.64 5.55 5.19
CA CYS A 41 -12.22 6.33 4.03
C CYS A 41 -11.00 7.21 4.33
N LEU A 42 -10.96 7.86 5.49
CA LEU A 42 -9.88 8.77 5.87
C LEU A 42 -8.58 8.01 6.14
N VAL A 43 -8.68 6.86 6.81
CA VAL A 43 -7.55 5.94 7.03
C VAL A 43 -7.08 5.37 5.69
N ALA A 44 -7.99 4.89 4.85
CA ALA A 44 -7.65 4.38 3.52
C ALA A 44 -6.93 5.44 2.69
N ASN A 45 -7.44 6.68 2.63
CA ASN A 45 -6.80 7.77 1.89
C ASN A 45 -5.42 8.12 2.45
N SER A 46 -5.27 8.21 3.77
CA SER A 46 -3.99 8.50 4.40
C SER A 46 -2.96 7.39 4.15
N LEU A 47 -3.41 6.14 4.13
CA LEU A 47 -2.60 4.95 3.89
C LEU A 47 -2.20 4.86 2.40
N LEU A 48 -3.13 5.14 1.49
CA LEU A 48 -2.88 5.27 0.06
C LEU A 48 -1.83 6.37 -0.18
N LEU A 49 -2.02 7.57 0.38
CA LEU A 49 -1.08 8.68 0.20
C LEU A 49 0.30 8.40 0.80
N CYS A 50 0.39 7.87 2.02
CA CYS A 50 1.71 7.65 2.64
C CYS A 50 2.48 6.47 2.04
N GLN A 51 1.81 5.37 1.70
CA GLN A 51 2.48 4.13 1.28
C GLN A 51 2.51 3.91 -0.23
N LEU A 52 1.53 4.43 -0.99
CA LEU A 52 1.48 4.25 -2.45
C LEU A 52 2.04 5.41 -3.24
N TRP A 53 2.10 6.61 -2.66
CA TRP A 53 2.68 7.77 -3.35
C TRP A 53 4.11 7.47 -3.83
N HIS A 54 4.95 6.91 -2.96
CA HIS A 54 6.34 6.65 -3.30
C HIS A 54 6.51 5.56 -4.38
N PRO A 55 5.84 4.40 -4.28
CA PRO A 55 5.77 3.45 -5.39
C PRO A 55 5.22 4.06 -6.67
N LEU A 56 4.11 4.82 -6.65
CA LEU A 56 3.52 5.36 -7.89
C LEU A 56 4.39 6.42 -8.58
N CYS A 57 5.04 7.29 -7.80
CA CYS A 57 5.77 8.44 -8.35
C CYS A 57 7.24 8.15 -8.66
N VAL A 58 7.88 7.23 -7.94
CA VAL A 58 9.34 7.02 -8.01
C VAL A 58 9.70 5.68 -8.65
N ILE A 59 8.82 4.68 -8.57
CA ILE A 59 9.10 3.31 -8.99
C ILE A 59 8.12 2.95 -10.10
N SER A 60 8.58 2.54 -11.28
CA SER A 60 7.66 1.93 -12.26
C SER A 60 7.21 0.56 -11.72
N VAL A 61 6.14 0.54 -10.92
CA VAL A 61 5.57 -0.68 -10.34
C VAL A 61 4.79 -1.46 -11.40
N PRO A 62 4.84 -2.81 -11.37
CA PRO A 62 4.08 -3.64 -12.29
C PRO A 62 2.57 -3.44 -12.07
N GLY A 63 1.82 -3.24 -13.16
CA GLY A 63 0.38 -2.94 -13.09
C GLY A 63 -0.45 -4.01 -12.37
N GLN A 64 0.01 -5.26 -12.36
CA GLN A 64 -0.61 -6.34 -11.60
C GLN A 64 -0.58 -6.10 -10.08
N TRP A 65 0.49 -5.53 -9.55
CA TRP A 65 0.58 -5.17 -8.13
C TRP A 65 -0.38 -4.02 -7.78
N LEU A 66 -0.55 -3.08 -8.69
CA LEU A 66 -1.45 -1.95 -8.53
C LEU A 66 -2.92 -2.43 -8.47
N ASN A 67 -3.29 -3.38 -9.34
CA ASN A 67 -4.60 -4.04 -9.31
C ASN A 67 -4.85 -4.82 -8.00
N ASP A 68 -3.85 -5.54 -7.50
CA ASP A 68 -3.93 -6.25 -6.23
C ASP A 68 -4.23 -5.29 -5.08
N ILE A 69 -3.53 -4.15 -5.02
CA ILE A 69 -3.73 -3.17 -3.96
C ILE A 69 -5.09 -2.49 -4.07
N GLN A 70 -5.52 -2.12 -5.27
CA GLN A 70 -6.88 -1.59 -5.45
C GLN A 70 -7.95 -2.59 -4.99
N THR A 71 -7.72 -3.90 -5.16
CA THR A 71 -8.63 -4.93 -4.65
C THR A 71 -8.65 -4.97 -3.13
N VAL A 72 -7.48 -4.87 -2.48
CA VAL A 72 -7.39 -4.83 -1.01
C VAL A 72 -8.10 -3.60 -0.45
N VAL A 73 -7.89 -2.43 -1.05
CA VAL A 73 -8.50 -1.16 -0.63
C VAL A 73 -10.02 -1.19 -0.83
N ARG A 74 -10.49 -1.71 -1.97
CA ARG A 74 -11.93 -1.89 -2.23
C ARG A 74 -12.62 -2.90 -1.31
N LYS A 75 -11.89 -3.87 -0.76
CA LYS A 75 -12.41 -4.82 0.25
C LYS A 75 -12.39 -4.24 1.68
N PHE A 76 -11.68 -3.14 1.87
CA PHE A 76 -11.56 -2.47 3.17
C PHE A 76 -12.64 -1.39 3.36
N LEU A 77 -12.93 -0.63 2.29
CA LEU A 77 -14.12 0.23 2.19
C LEU A 77 -15.40 -0.61 2.19
#